data_AF-A0A3N5SDY1-F1
#
_entry.id   AF-A0A3N5SDY1-F1
#
_cell.length_a   1.000
_cell.length_b   1.000
_cell.length_c   1.000
_cell.angle_alpha   90.00
_cell.angle_beta   90.00
_cell.angle_gamma   90.00
#
_symmetry.space_group_name_H-M   'P 1'
#
loop_
_entity.id
_entity.type
_entity.pdbx_description
1 polymer ?
#
loop_
_entity_poly.entity_id
_entity_poly.type
_entity_poly.pdbx_seq_one_letter_code
_entity_poly.pdbx_strand_id
1 'polypeptide(L)' 'MIQRKTLEFLKKLSANNSREWFHANRALYDAARADVAEFVTLLLGEMSKFDHTLT' A
#
# COMPACT_ATOMS: atom_id res chain seq x y z
N MET A 1 6.01 1.49 9.19
CA MET A 1 6.63 2.31 8.12
C MET A 1 6.46 1.59 6.80
N ILE A 2 6.14 2.31 5.72
CA ILE A 2 5.93 1.69 4.41
C ILE A 2 7.23 1.02 3.89
N GLN A 3 7.09 -0.18 3.33
CA GLN A 3 8.22 -0.97 2.86
C GLN A 3 8.68 -0.52 1.46
N ARG A 4 10.00 -0.53 1.22
CA ARG A 4 10.55 -0.20 -0.11
C ARG A 4 9.96 -1.06 -1.23
N LYS A 5 9.76 -2.36 -0.97
CA LYS A 5 9.15 -3.31 -1.91
C LYS A 5 7.75 -2.89 -2.38
N THR A 6 6.99 -2.19 -1.54
CA THR A 6 5.66 -1.67 -1.87
C THR A 6 5.79 -0.55 -2.92
N LEU A 7 6.71 0.39 -2.70
CA LEU A 7 6.98 1.46 -3.67
C LEU A 7 7.56 0.91 -4.99
N GLU A 8 8.40 -0.11 -4.93
CA GLU A 8 8.91 -0.81 -6.12
C GLU A 8 7.79 -1.54 -6.88
N PHE A 9 6.89 -2.21 -6.17
CA PHE A 9 5.72 -2.83 -6.78
C PHE A 9 4.84 -1.80 -7.48
N LEU A 10 4.56 -0.65 -6.84
CA LEU A 10 3.75 0.42 -7.45
C LEU A 10 4.38 0.96 -8.73
N LYS A 11 5.71 1.12 -8.77
CA LYS A 11 6.44 1.49 -10.00
C LYS A 11 6.26 0.45 -11.11
N LYS A 12 6.42 -0.84 -10.76
CA LYS A 12 6.23 -1.94 -11.72
C LYS A 12 4.81 -2.02 -12.24
N LEU A 13 3.81 -1.88 -11.35
CA LEU A 13 2.40 -1.86 -11.69
C LEU A 13 2.07 -0.70 -12.65
N SER A 14 2.57 0.51 -12.37
CA SER A 14 2.39 1.66 -13.25
C SER A 14 2.96 1.44 -14.65
N ALA A 15 4.06 0.70 -14.78
CA ALA A 15 4.69 0.42 -16.06
C ALA A 15 4.08 -0.78 -16.80
N ASN A 16 3.39 -1.69 -16.10
CA ASN A 16 2.96 -2.99 -16.64
C ASN A 16 1.50 -3.32 -16.25
N ASN A 17 0.58 -2.37 -16.42
CA ASN A 17 -0.81 -2.51 -15.97
C ASN A 17 -1.70 -3.30 -16.96
N SER A 18 -1.23 -4.46 -17.43
CA SER A 18 -2.06 -5.42 -18.16
C SER A 18 -2.65 -6.47 -17.22
N ARG A 19 -3.76 -7.09 -17.63
CA ARG A 19 -4.43 -8.14 -16.86
C ARG A 19 -3.48 -9.31 -16.60
N GLU A 20 -2.74 -9.75 -17.62
CA GLU A 20 -1.84 -10.90 -17.59
C GLU A 20 -0.68 -10.65 -16.63
N TRP A 21 -0.06 -9.46 -16.71
CA TRP A 21 1.02 -9.08 -15.82
C TRP A 21 0.53 -8.98 -14.38
N PHE A 22 -0.64 -8.38 -14.15
CA PHE A 22 -1.20 -8.27 -12.81
C PHE A 22 -1.51 -9.64 -12.20
N HIS A 23 -2.09 -10.58 -12.97
CA HIS A 23 -2.32 -11.94 -12.49
C HIS A 23 -1.00 -12.65 -12.14
N ALA A 24 0.05 -12.50 -12.95
CA ALA A 24 1.37 -13.07 -12.66
C ALA A 24 2.03 -12.44 -11.42
N ASN A 25 1.68 -11.21 -11.07
CA ASN A 25 2.28 -10.45 -9.96
C ASN A 25 1.33 -10.27 -8.77
N ARG A 26 0.22 -11.02 -8.70
CA ARG A 26 -0.83 -10.85 -7.68
C ARG A 26 -0.30 -10.99 -6.25
N ALA A 27 0.66 -11.87 -6.00
CA ALA A 27 1.29 -11.99 -4.67
C ALA A 27 2.00 -10.70 -4.23
N LEU A 28 2.64 -9.98 -5.16
CA LEU A 28 3.26 -8.69 -4.87
C LEU A 28 2.21 -7.61 -4.57
N TYR A 29 1.09 -7.64 -5.29
CA TYR A 29 -0.05 -6.77 -5.00
C TYR A 29 -0.61 -7.01 -3.60
N ASP A 30 -0.86 -8.26 -3.24
CA ASP A 30 -1.46 -8.58 -1.94
C ASP A 30 -0.52 -8.17 -0.79
N ALA A 31 0.79 -8.37 -0.95
CA ALA A 31 1.79 -7.90 0.02
C ALA A 31 1.86 -6.36 0.11
N ALA A 32 1.85 -5.66 -1.04
CA ALA A 32 1.87 -4.20 -1.09
C ALA A 32 0.60 -3.59 -0.50
N ARG A 33 -0.57 -4.20 -0.76
CA ARG A 33 -1.86 -3.77 -0.22
C ARG A 33 -1.90 -3.90 1.30
N ALA A 34 -1.42 -5.02 1.84
CA ALA A 34 -1.35 -5.23 3.29
C ALA A 34 -0.45 -4.17 3.96
N ASP A 35 0.72 -3.90 3.38
CA ASP A 35 1.68 -2.92 3.89
C ASP A 35 1.12 -1.48 3.86
N VAL A 36 0.42 -1.09 2.79
CA VAL A 36 -0.27 0.22 2.73
C VAL A 36 -1.36 0.31 3.78
N ALA A 37 -2.18 -0.73 3.95
CA ALA A 37 -3.25 -0.73 4.94
C ALA A 37 -2.69 -0.56 6.37
N GLU A 38 -1.66 -1.32 6.72
CA GLU A 38 -0.98 -1.20 8.01
C GLU A 38 -0.40 0.20 8.22
N PHE A 39 0.28 0.74 7.21
CA PHE A 39 0.85 2.09 7.29
C PHE A 39 -0.24 3.17 7.50
N VAL A 40 -1.35 3.09 6.77
CA VAL A 40 -2.48 4.03 6.91
C VAL A 40 -3.13 3.89 8.28
N THR A 41 -3.31 2.68 8.81
CA THR A 41 -3.83 2.47 10.16
C THR A 41 -2.94 3.14 11.22
N LEU A 42 -1.62 2.97 11.13
CA LEU A 42 -0.68 3.63 12.04
C LEU A 42 -0.74 5.15 11.90
N LEU A 43 -0.79 5.66 10.66
CA LEU A 43 -0.87 7.09 10.39
C LEU A 43 -2.15 7.70 10.96
N LEU A 44 -3.30 7.04 10.76
CA LEU A 44 -4.58 7.46 11.32
C LEU A 44 -4.54 7.52 12.85
N GLY A 45 -3.93 6.53 13.50
CA GLY A 45 -3.78 6.52 14.97
C GLY A 45 -2.89 7.65 15.50
N GLU A 46 -1.90 8.10 14.74
CA GLU A 46 -1.10 9.28 15.10
C GLU A 46 -1.86 10.59 14.81
N MET A 47 -2.60 10.65 13.70
CA MET A 47 -3.40 11.83 13.34
C MET A 47 -4.56 12.06 14.31
N SER A 48 -5.22 10.99 14.77
CA SER A 48 -6.34 11.08 15.72
C SER A 48 -5.95 11.66 17.08
N LYS A 49 -4.65 11.79 17.39
CA LYS A 49 -4.16 12.44 18.61
C LYS A 49 -4.39 13.95 18.61
N PHE A 50 -4.49 14.57 17.44
CA PHE A 50 -4.65 16.03 17.31
C PHE A 50 -5.79 16.44 16.36
N ASP A 51 -6.23 15.55 15.46
CA ASP A 51 -7.42 15.74 14.65
C ASP A 51 -8.57 14.87 15.17
N HIS A 52 -9.42 15.49 15.98
CA HIS A 52 -10.56 14.84 16.62
C HIS A 52 -11.69 14.47 15.65
N THR A 53 -11.63 14.87 14.36
CA THR A 53 -12.61 14.44 13.35
C THR A 53 -12.38 13.01 12.87
N LEU A 54 -11.25 12.40 13.23
CA LEU A 54 -10.82 11.05 12.85
C LEU A 54 -11.08 9.99 13.93
N THR A 55 -11.64 10.36 15.09
CA THR A 55 -12.03 9.47 16.21
C THR A 55 -13.54 9.28 16.29
#